data_AF-A0A941D3Q1-F1
#
_entry.id   AF-A0A941D3Q1-F1
#
_cell.length_a   1.000
_cell.length_b   1.000
_cell.length_c   1.000
_cell.angle_alpha   90.00
_cell.angle_beta   90.00
_cell.angle_gamma   90.00
#
_symmetry.space_group_name_H-M   'P 1'
#
loop_
_entity.id
_entity.type
_entity.pdbx_description
1 polymer ?
#
loop_
_entity_poly.entity_id
_entity_poly.type
_entity_poly.pdbx_seq_one_letter_code
_entity_poly.pdbx_strand_id
1 'polypeptide(L)' 'MRKILMLAPAAVLAMTLSACGTTVTERAATGALGGAAVGAVVSGDAKGALAGAAIGGVAGAATTPRN' A
#
# COMPACT_ATOMS: atom_id res chain seq x y z
N MET A 1 17.11 10.76 -2.03
CA MET A 1 16.30 11.81 -1.35
C MET A 1 15.17 12.35 -2.22
N ARG A 2 15.39 12.69 -3.50
CA ARG A 2 14.33 13.20 -4.41
C ARG A 2 13.11 12.28 -4.59
N LYS A 3 13.30 10.95 -4.53
CA LYS A 3 12.23 9.93 -4.66
C LYS A 3 11.22 9.95 -3.50
N ILE A 4 11.66 10.24 -2.27
CA ILE A 4 10.79 10.26 -1.09
C ILE A 4 9.88 11.50 -1.11
N LEU A 5 10.38 12.63 -1.60
CA LEU A 5 9.58 13.85 -1.77
C LEU A 5 8.45 13.68 -2.80
N MET A 6 8.61 12.78 -3.79
CA MET A 6 7.59 12.43 -4.77
C MET A 6 6.56 11.40 -4.28
N LEU A 7 6.86 10.63 -3.22
CA LEU A 7 5.91 9.68 -2.62
C LEU A 7 4.92 10.36 -1.65
N ALA A 8 5.26 11.55 -1.15
CA ALA A 8 4.39 12.33 -0.25
C ALA A 8 2.98 12.60 -0.82
N PRO A 9 2.80 13.08 -2.07
CA PRO A 9 1.46 13.25 -2.62
C PRO A 9 0.73 11.92 -2.83
N ALA A 10 1.44 10.85 -3.19
CA ALA A 10 0.86 9.52 -3.34
C ALA A 10 0.37 8.95 -2.00
N ALA A 11 1.03 9.25 -0.88
CA ALA A 11 0.59 8.88 0.46
C ALA A 11 -0.65 9.69 0.90
N VAL A 12 -0.70 10.99 0.56
CA VAL A 12 -1.88 11.84 0.81
C VAL A 12 -3.07 11.39 -0.02
N LEU A 13 -2.86 11.06 -1.31
CA LEU A 13 -3.86 10.48 -2.20
C LEU A 13 -4.28 9.08 -1.75
N ALA A 14 -3.36 8.24 -1.26
CA ALA A 14 -3.70 6.94 -0.69
C ALA A 14 -4.53 7.08 0.60
N MET A 15 -4.28 8.11 1.42
CA MET A 15 -5.11 8.38 2.59
C MET A 15 -6.52 8.83 2.22
N THR A 16 -6.68 9.70 1.22
CA THR A 16 -8.02 10.10 0.73
C THR A 16 -8.73 8.96 0.00
N LEU A 17 -8.01 8.10 -0.71
CA LEU A 17 -8.57 6.94 -1.40
C LEU A 17 -8.93 5.80 -0.44
N SER A 18 -8.20 5.64 0.66
CA SER A 18 -8.55 4.66 1.68
C SER A 18 -9.89 5.02 2.35
N ALA A 19 -10.26 6.30 2.42
CA ALA A 19 -11.62 6.67 2.86
C ALA A 19 -12.75 6.10 1.97
N CYS A 20 -12.46 5.71 0.73
CA CYS A 20 -13.44 5.14 -0.22
C CYS A 20 -13.43 3.60 -0.29
N GLY A 21 -12.45 2.93 0.32
CA GLY A 21 -12.42 1.46 0.38
C GLY A 21 -13.32 0.97 1.51
N THR A 22 -14.58 0.65 1.21
CA THR A 22 -15.60 0.28 2.21
C THR A 22 -15.45 -1.16 2.71
N THR A 23 -14.65 -1.99 2.05
CA THR A 23 -14.50 -3.42 2.39
C THR A 23 -13.06 -3.83 2.65
N VAL A 24 -12.90 -4.81 3.55
CA VAL A 24 -11.59 -5.38 3.95
C VAL A 24 -10.82 -5.88 2.73
N THR A 25 -11.50 -6.53 1.78
CA THR A 25 -10.88 -7.10 0.59
C THR A 25 -10.28 -6.03 -0.32
N GLU A 26 -10.97 -4.91 -0.49
CA GLU A 26 -10.53 -3.84 -1.38
C GLU A 26 -9.35 -3.06 -0.77
N ARG A 27 -9.38 -2.84 0.55
CA ARG A 27 -8.25 -2.30 1.32
C ARG A 27 -7.04 -3.25 1.33
N ALA A 28 -7.26 -4.56 1.46
CA ALA A 28 -6.21 -5.56 1.39
C ALA A 28 -5.60 -5.64 -0.02
N ALA A 29 -6.44 -5.61 -1.07
CA ALA A 29 -5.96 -5.64 -2.44
C ALA A 29 -5.15 -4.38 -2.78
N THR A 30 -5.67 -3.19 -2.45
CA THR A 30 -4.95 -1.93 -2.68
C THR A 30 -3.68 -1.81 -1.84
N GLY A 31 -3.73 -2.25 -0.59
CA GLY A 31 -2.56 -2.34 0.28
C GLY A 31 -1.50 -3.29 -0.30
N ALA A 32 -1.91 -4.45 -0.80
CA ALA A 32 -1.00 -5.42 -1.42
C ALA A 32 -0.41 -4.87 -2.73
N LEU A 33 -1.20 -4.26 -3.60
CA LEU A 33 -0.72 -3.71 -4.86
C LEU A 33 0.22 -2.51 -4.61
N GLY A 34 -0.16 -1.60 -3.71
CA GLY A 34 0.66 -0.45 -3.32
C GLY A 34 1.95 -0.89 -2.62
N GLY A 35 1.85 -1.82 -1.68
CA GLY A 35 2.99 -2.41 -0.99
C GLY A 35 3.92 -3.16 -1.95
N ALA A 36 3.39 -3.88 -2.95
CA ALA A 36 4.17 -4.54 -3.97
C ALA A 36 4.96 -3.55 -4.83
N ALA A 37 4.29 -2.48 -5.27
CA ALA A 37 4.93 -1.44 -6.06
C ALA A 37 6.07 -0.77 -5.27
N VAL A 38 5.82 -0.42 -4.00
CA VAL A 38 6.83 0.18 -3.11
C VAL A 38 7.98 -0.81 -2.82
N GLY A 39 7.67 -2.06 -2.54
CA GLY A 39 8.66 -3.11 -2.27
C GLY A 39 9.51 -3.44 -3.50
N ALA A 40 8.93 -3.41 -4.70
CA ALA A 40 9.65 -3.57 -5.96
C ALA A 40 10.62 -2.41 -6.21
N VAL A 41 10.19 -1.16 -6.01
CA VAL A 41 11.07 0.01 -6.23
C VAL A 41 12.16 0.15 -5.17
N VAL A 42 11.93 -0.36 -3.94
CA VAL A 42 12.91 -0.33 -2.85
C VAL A 42 13.94 -1.44 -2.97
N SER A 43 13.52 -2.68 -3.20
CA SER A 43 14.45 -3.81 -3.26
C SER A 43 15.01 -4.08 -4.65
N GLY A 44 14.31 -3.67 -5.72
CA GLY A 44 14.72 -3.98 -7.10
C GLY A 44 14.46 -5.42 -7.54
N ASP A 45 13.91 -6.27 -6.66
CA ASP A 45 13.69 -7.69 -6.87
C ASP A 45 12.25 -8.11 -6.63
N ALA A 46 11.82 -9.19 -7.28
CA ALA A 46 10.50 -9.79 -7.10
C ALA A 46 10.22 -10.19 -5.64
N LYS A 47 11.25 -10.52 -4.86
CA LYS A 47 11.10 -10.82 -3.42
C LYS A 47 10.69 -9.61 -2.60
N GLY A 48 11.21 -8.42 -2.91
CA GLY A 48 10.81 -7.18 -2.24
C GLY A 48 9.40 -6.77 -2.63
N ALA A 49 9.02 -6.98 -3.89
CA ALA A 49 7.64 -6.81 -4.33
C ALA A 49 6.69 -7.75 -3.59
N LEU A 50 7.02 -9.04 -3.46
CA LEU A 50 6.21 -10.02 -2.75
C LEU A 50 6.11 -9.71 -1.25
N ALA A 51 7.21 -9.32 -0.62
CA ALA A 51 7.23 -8.93 0.79
C ALA A 51 6.38 -7.67 1.01
N GLY A 52 6.55 -6.66 0.16
CA GLY A 52 5.74 -5.45 0.18
C GLY A 52 4.26 -5.74 -0.07
N ALA A 53 3.94 -6.67 -0.97
CA ALA A 53 2.58 -7.10 -1.25
C ALA A 53 1.92 -7.78 -0.04
N ALA A 54 2.66 -8.69 0.59
CA ALA A 54 2.18 -9.37 1.78
C ALA A 54 1.91 -8.34 2.88
N ILE A 55 2.92 -7.54 3.27
CA ILE A 55 2.84 -6.56 4.36
C ILE A 55 1.75 -5.52 4.07
N GLY A 56 1.73 -4.99 2.85
CA GLY A 56 0.74 -4.01 2.44
C GLY A 56 -0.68 -4.57 2.44
N GLY A 57 -0.87 -5.83 2.07
CA GLY A 57 -2.18 -6.49 2.11
C GLY A 57 -2.70 -6.72 3.52
N VAL A 58 -1.84 -7.21 4.43
CA VAL A 58 -2.24 -7.38 5.85
C VAL A 58 -2.49 -6.03 6.52
N ALA A 59 -1.64 -5.04 6.28
CA ALA A 59 -1.83 -3.69 6.82
C ALA A 59 -3.11 -3.03 6.29
N GLY A 60 -3.42 -3.24 5.00
CA GLY A 60 -4.67 -2.81 4.39
C GLY A 60 -5.89 -3.44 5.06
N ALA A 61 -5.88 -4.76 5.26
CA ALA A 61 -6.95 -5.46 5.97
C ALA A 61 -7.08 -5.05 7.45
N ALA A 62 -5.95 -4.86 8.14
CA ALA A 62 -5.90 -4.53 9.56
C ALA A 62 -6.37 -3.10 9.87
N THR A 63 -6.20 -2.18 8.92
CA THR A 63 -6.62 -0.77 9.07
C THR A 63 -8.05 -0.51 8.58
N THR A 64 -8.78 -1.55 8.12
CA THR A 64 -10.19 -1.40 7.79
C THR A 64 -11.02 -1.11 9.05
N PRO A 65 -11.77 0.02 9.08
CA PRO A 65 -12.64 0.34 10.21
C PRO A 65 -13.77 -0.70 10.30
N ARG A 66 -13.93 -1.30 11.49
CA ARG A 66 -15.09 -2.13 11.84
C ARG A 66 -16.06 -1.24 12.62
N ASN A 67 -16.97 -0.58 11.92
CA ASN A 67 -18.14 0.08 12.50
C ASN A 67 -19.40 -0.68 12.07
#